data_AF-A0A3R7E6E8-F1
#
_entry.id   AF-A0A3R7E6E8-F1
#
_cell.length_a   1.000
_cell.length_b   1.000
_cell.length_c   1.000
_cell.angle_alpha   90.00
_cell.angle_beta   90.00
_cell.angle_gamma   90.00
#
_symmetry.space_group_name_H-M   'P 1'
#
loop_
_entity.id
_entity.type
_entity.pdbx_description
1 polymer ?
#
loop_
_entity_poly.entity_id
_entity_poly.type
_entity_poly.pdbx_seq_one_letter_code
_entity_poly.pdbx_strand_id
1 'polypeptide(L)'
;MILHISPIAPVELSLMMRSRGRSDEEVRRVLNALNTAIMMYTKPKYPPLGLRDVEYAAELRGRHPQLSFFDSLHAAIAINN
;
A
#
# COMPACT_ATOMS: atom_id res chain seq x y z
N MET A 1 14.74 15.00 1.76
CA MET A 1 14.45 13.64 1.24
C MET A 1 12.95 13.54 1.05
N ILE A 2 12.47 13.17 -0.14
CA ILE A 2 11.04 12.99 -0.40
C ILE A 2 10.70 11.53 -0.12
N LEU A 3 9.78 11.27 0.81
CA LEU A 3 9.30 9.92 1.10
C LEU A 3 8.08 9.63 0.22
N HIS A 4 8.18 8.58 -0.59
CA HIS A 4 7.03 8.03 -1.31
C HIS A 4 6.52 6.80 -0.57
N ILE A 5 5.21 6.73 -0.36
CA ILE A 5 4.54 5.57 0.25
C ILE A 5 3.56 5.03 -0.77
N SER A 6 3.64 3.73 -1.08
CA SER A 6 2.67 3.08 -1.95
C SER A 6 1.24 3.31 -1.42
N PRO A 7 0.29 3.75 -2.25
CA PRO A 7 -1.11 3.96 -1.84
C PRO A 7 -1.79 2.64 -1.44
N ILE A 8 -1.21 1.49 -1.79
CA ILE A 8 -1.70 0.17 -1.42
C ILE A 8 -1.27 -0.27 -0.02
N ALA A 9 -0.17 0.26 0.51
CA ALA A 9 0.33 -0.10 1.85
C ALA A 9 -0.72 0.07 2.97
N PRO A 10 -1.46 1.19 3.08
CA PRO A 10 -2.50 1.32 4.11
C PRO A 10 -3.69 0.37 3.89
N VAL A 11 -3.99 0.01 2.64
CA VAL A 11 -5.06 -0.95 2.30
C VAL A 11 -4.67 -2.36 2.74
N GLU A 12 -3.43 -2.77 2.46
CA GLU A 12 -2.86 -4.05 2.88
C GLU A 12 -2.86 -4.19 4.41
N LEU A 13 -2.40 -3.15 5.12
CA LEU A 13 -2.41 -3.14 6.59
C LEU A 13 -3.83 -3.28 7.15
N SER A 14 -4.78 -2.51 6.60
CA SER A 14 -6.19 -2.59 6.98
C SER A 14 -6.73 -4.00 6.80
N LEU A 15 -6.48 -4.62 5.64
CA LEU A 15 -6.92 -5.98 5.36
C LEU A 15 -6.29 -7.00 6.31
N MET A 16 -4.99 -6.90 6.58
CA MET A 16 -4.28 -7.79 7.51
C MET A 16 -4.79 -7.66 8.95
N MET A 17 -5.13 -6.44 9.38
CA MET A 17 -5.74 -6.23 10.70
C MET A 17 -7.12 -6.86 10.77
N ARG A 18 -7.97 -6.63 9.76
CA ARG A 18 -9.32 -7.21 9.71
C ARG A 18 -9.30 -8.74 9.65
N SER A 19 -8.37 -9.33 8.88
CA SER A 19 -8.23 -10.79 8.81
C SER A 19 -7.80 -11.43 10.15
N ARG A 20 -7.24 -10.64 11.07
CA ARG A 20 -6.88 -11.04 12.44
C ARG A 20 -7.96 -10.66 13.47
N GLY A 21 -9.19 -10.37 13.02
CA GLY A 21 -10.33 -10.08 13.89
C GLY A 21 -10.32 -8.69 14.53
N ARG A 22 -9.51 -7.75 14.02
CA ARG A 22 -9.53 -6.35 14.49
C ARG A 22 -10.75 -5.63 13.97
N SER A 23 -11.36 -4.83 14.84
CA SER A 23 -12.49 -3.98 14.50
C SER A 23 -12.09 -2.82 13.59
N ASP A 24 -13.05 -2.28 12.83
CA ASP A 24 -12.80 -1.11 11.98
C ASP A 24 -12.37 0.12 12.80
N GLU A 25 -12.79 0.21 14.07
CA GLU A 25 -12.34 1.26 14.99
C GLU A 25 -10.87 1.08 15.40
N GLU A 26 -10.41 -0.14 15.66
CA GLU A 26 -8.98 -0.43 15.89
C GLU A 26 -8.15 -0.11 14.63
N VAL A 27 -8.63 -0.48 13.44
CA VAL A 27 -7.98 -0.17 12.16
C VAL A 27 -7.85 1.34 11.97
N ARG A 28 -8.95 2.08 12.17
CA ARG A 28 -8.96 3.55 12.08
C ARG A 28 -7.97 4.18 13.04
N ARG A 29 -7.91 3.71 14.30
CA ARG A 29 -6.96 4.21 15.32
C ARG A 29 -5.52 3.98 14.90
N VAL A 30 -5.17 2.79 14.42
CA VAL A 30 -3.80 2.46 13.97
C VAL A 30 -3.41 3.29 12.75
N LEU A 31 -4.26 3.37 11.73
CA LEU A 31 -3.97 4.18 10.53
C LEU A 31 -3.79 5.67 10.87
N ASN A 32 -4.61 6.21 11.78
CA ASN A 32 -4.46 7.59 12.24
C ASN A 32 -3.17 7.81 13.05
N ALA A 33 -2.80 6.87 13.92
CA ALA A 33 -1.56 6.92 14.68
C ALA A 33 -0.34 6.87 13.76
N LEU A 34 -0.36 6.00 12.75
CA LEU A 34 0.70 5.91 11.73
C LEU A 34 0.81 7.19 10.92
N ASN A 35 -0.31 7.75 10.46
CA ASN A 35 -0.29 9.01 9.73
C ASN A 35 0.29 10.15 10.57
N THR A 36 -0.12 10.25 11.84
CA THR A 36 0.44 11.22 12.79
C THR A 36 1.95 11.02 12.94
N ALA A 37 2.41 9.79 13.18
CA ALA A 37 3.82 9.48 13.36
C ALA A 37 4.65 9.82 12.12
N ILE A 38 4.19 9.45 10.92
CA ILE A 38 4.90 9.76 9.67
C ILE A 38 4.98 11.28 9.46
N MET A 39 3.87 11.99 9.69
CA MET A 39 3.79 13.45 9.53
C MET A 39 4.72 14.23 10.48
N MET A 40 5.11 13.65 11.63
CA MET A 40 6.09 14.27 12.53
C MET A 40 7.49 14.35 11.92
N TYR A 41 7.85 13.44 11.03
CA TYR A 41 9.19 13.38 10.43
C TYR A 41 9.22 13.90 8.99
N THR A 42 8.14 13.73 8.22
CA THR A 42 8.08 14.14 6.81
C THR A 42 6.65 14.25 6.29
N LYS A 43 6.47 14.89 5.13
CA LYS A 43 5.20 14.87 4.39
C LYS A 43 5.28 13.77 3.33
N PRO A 44 4.64 12.60 3.54
CA PRO A 44 4.70 11.51 2.58
C PRO A 44 3.95 11.90 1.31
N LYS A 45 4.50 11.51 0.16
CA LYS A 45 3.80 11.55 -1.12
C LYS A 45 3.22 10.17 -1.40
N TYR A 46 1.93 10.12 -1.68
CA TYR A 46 1.26 8.93 -2.15
C TYR A 46 1.05 9.08 -3.66
N PRO A 47 1.77 8.33 -4.51
CA PRO A 47 1.47 8.31 -5.93
C PRO A 47 0.05 7.79 -6.15
N PRO A 48 -0.65 8.26 -7.20
CA PRO A 48 -1.99 7.77 -7.51
C PRO A 48 -1.93 6.29 -7.92
N LEU A 49 -2.96 5.53 -7.54
CA LEU A 49 -3.19 4.19 -8.09
C LEU A 49 -4.08 4.32 -9.32
N GLY A 50 -3.56 3.96 -10.48
CA GLY A 50 -4.30 3.93 -11.74
C GLY A 50 -4.64 2.51 -12.23
N LEU A 51 -5.54 2.43 -13.21
CA LEU A 51 -5.87 1.17 -13.88
C LEU A 51 -4.64 0.49 -14.51
N ARG A 52 -3.72 1.29 -15.06
CA ARG A 52 -2.46 0.81 -15.66
C ARG A 52 -1.56 0.11 -14.65
N ASP A 53 -1.54 0.58 -13.40
CA ASP A 53 -0.74 -0.06 -12.34
C ASP A 53 -1.32 -1.43 -11.97
N VAL A 54 -2.66 -1.54 -11.94
CA VAL A 54 -3.35 -2.80 -11.64
C VAL A 54 -3.20 -3.81 -12.78
N GLU A 55 -3.33 -3.36 -14.02
CA GLU A 55 -3.08 -4.17 -15.23
C GLU A 55 -1.63 -4.69 -15.23
N TYR A 56 -0.66 -3.80 -15.01
CA TYR A 56 0.74 -4.17 -14.99
C TYR A 56 1.09 -5.09 -13.81
N ALA A 57 0.48 -4.90 -12.64
CA ALA A 57 0.62 -5.83 -11.53
C ALA A 57 0.11 -7.24 -11.87
N ALA A 58 -0.98 -7.35 -12.64
CA ALA A 58 -1.48 -8.64 -13.11
C ALA A 58 -0.51 -9.32 -14.09
N GLU A 59 0.05 -8.54 -15.02
CA GLU A 59 1.11 -9.00 -15.92
C GLU A 59 2.35 -9.48 -15.15
N LEU A 60 2.80 -8.71 -14.15
CA LEU A 60 3.94 -9.05 -13.30
C LEU A 60 3.72 -10.38 -12.56
N ARG A 61 2.54 -10.62 -12.00
CA ARG A 61 2.23 -11.93 -11.36
C ARG A 61 2.22 -13.08 -12.35
N GLY A 62 1.77 -12.84 -13.58
CA GLY A 62 1.82 -13.83 -14.65
C GLY A 62 3.26 -14.24 -15.02
N ARG A 63 4.20 -13.29 -14.98
CA ARG A 63 5.62 -13.52 -15.29
C ARG A 63 6.45 -13.97 -14.09
N HIS A 64 6.04 -13.60 -12.88
CA HIS A 64 6.73 -13.86 -11.63
C HIS A 64 5.76 -14.46 -10.61
N PRO A 65 5.49 -15.79 -10.68
CA PRO A 65 4.49 -16.44 -9.83
C PRO A 65 4.77 -16.36 -8.32
N GLN A 66 6.00 -16.04 -7.94
CA GLN A 66 6.39 -15.82 -6.54
C GLN A 66 5.90 -14.50 -5.96
N LEU A 67 5.50 -13.53 -6.80
CA LEU A 67 4.97 -12.26 -6.31
C LEU A 67 3.56 -12.45 -5.76
N SER A 68 3.36 -12.04 -4.51
CA SER A 68 2.01 -11.96 -3.95
C SER A 68 1.19 -10.87 -4.65
N PHE A 69 -0.13 -10.89 -4.40
CA PHE A 69 -1.03 -9.85 -4.91
C PHE A 69 -0.57 -8.44 -4.54
N PHE A 70 -0.24 -8.20 -3.28
CA PHE A 70 0.19 -6.87 -2.82
C PHE A 70 1.61 -6.52 -3.30
N ASP A 71 2.55 -7.47 -3.30
CA ASP A 71 3.92 -7.22 -3.80
C ASP A 71 3.92 -6.76 -5.25
N SER A 72 3.10 -7.40 -6.09
CA SER A 72 2.98 -7.00 -7.50
C SER A 72 2.39 -5.62 -7.71
N LEU A 73 1.47 -5.17 -6.84
CA LEU A 73 0.92 -3.81 -6.87
C LEU A 73 1.97 -2.78 -6.42
N HIS A 74 2.69 -3.06 -5.33
CA HIS A 74 3.79 -2.22 -4.88
C HIS A 74 4.84 -2.06 -5.98
N ALA A 75 5.23 -3.15 -6.63
CA ALA A 75 6.18 -3.14 -7.73
C ALA A 75 5.67 -2.34 -8.94
N ALA A 76 4.43 -2.56 -9.36
CA ALA A 76 3.86 -1.85 -10.50
C ALA A 76 3.81 -0.34 -10.27
N ILE A 77 3.35 0.10 -9.10
CA ILE A 77 3.28 1.53 -8.74
C ILE A 77 4.68 2.15 -8.71
N ALA A 78 5.66 1.43 -8.16
CA ALA A 78 7.04 1.90 -8.06
C ALA A 78 7.76 1.96 -9.42
N ILE A 79 7.39 1.11 -10.38
CA ILE A 79 7.95 1.14 -11.74
C ILE A 79 7.35 2.29 -12.57
N ASN A 80 6.08 2.62 -12.33
CA ASN A 80 5.35 3.61 -13.13
C ASN A 80 5.45 5.06 -12.60
N ASN A 81 6.09 5.32 -11.45
CA ASN A 81 6.21 6.64 -10.82
C ASN A 81 7.64 6.94 -10.36
#